data_AF-K1S9E4-F1
#
_entry.id   AF-K1S9E4-F1
#
_cell.length_a   1.000
_cell.length_b   1.000
_cell.length_c   1.000
_cell.angle_alpha   90.00
_cell.angle_beta   90.00
_cell.angle_gamma   90.00
#
_symmetry.space_group_name_H-M   'P 1'
#
loop_
_entity.id
_entity.type
_entity.pdbx_description
1 polymer ?
#
loop_
_entity_poly.entity_id
_entity_poly.type
_entity_poly.pdbx_seq_one_letter_code
_entity_poly.pdbx_strand_id
1 'polypeptide(L)' 'MTIYDISEKAGVSIATVSRVLNGSNNVSEKTKKKVLDVINQYEYTPNALPEG' A
#
# COMPACT_ATOMS: atom_id res chain seq x y z
N MET A 1 -0.63 2.39 11.15
CA MET A 1 -0.19 1.54 10.03
C MET A 1 0.82 2.34 9.21
N THR A 2 1.98 1.79 8.86
CA THR A 2 3.00 2.48 8.02
C THR A 2 3.21 1.72 6.72
N ILE A 3 3.90 2.32 5.75
CA ILE A 3 4.25 1.63 4.50
C ILE A 3 5.09 0.36 4.72
N TYR A 4 5.90 0.34 5.78
CA TYR A 4 6.69 -0.82 6.19
C TYR A 4 5.78 -1.98 6.62
N ASP A 5 4.83 -1.68 7.50
CA ASP A 5 3.88 -2.65 8.04
C ASP A 5 2.99 -3.25 6.94
N ILE A 6 2.55 -2.43 5.98
CA ILE A 6 1.84 -2.89 4.77
C ILE A 6 2.72 -3.81 3.93
N SER A 7 4.01 -3.48 3.79
CA SER A 7 4.94 -4.28 2.99
C SER A 7 5.16 -5.67 3.59
N GLU A 8 5.31 -5.76 4.91
CA GLU A 8 5.43 -7.03 5.62
C GLU A 8 4.15 -7.85 5.52
N LYS A 9 2.98 -7.24 5.80
CA LYS A 9 1.68 -7.91 5.74
C LYS A 9 1.32 -8.40 4.34
N ALA A 10 1.59 -7.61 3.31
CA ALA A 10 1.34 -7.99 1.93
C ALA A 10 2.40 -8.97 1.38
N GLY A 11 3.53 -9.13 2.06
CA GLY A 11 4.66 -9.97 1.64
C GLY A 11 5.36 -9.42 0.40
N VAL A 12 5.53 -8.09 0.34
CA VAL A 12 6.13 -7.38 -0.80
C VAL A 12 7.17 -6.38 -0.31
N SER A 13 8.05 -5.91 -1.20
CA SER A 13 8.98 -4.84 -0.84
C SER A 13 8.28 -3.49 -0.69
N ILE A 14 8.83 -2.61 0.15
CA ILE A 14 8.37 -1.22 0.31
C ILE A 14 8.28 -0.49 -1.05
N ALA A 15 9.23 -0.73 -1.94
CA ALA A 15 9.23 -0.19 -3.30
C ALA A 15 7.98 -0.62 -4.10
N THR A 16 7.48 -1.84 -3.89
CA THR A 16 6.27 -2.35 -4.52
C THR A 16 5.03 -1.68 -3.94
N VAL A 17 4.96 -1.49 -2.62
CA VAL A 17 3.87 -0.73 -1.99
C VAL A 17 3.86 0.71 -2.51
N SER A 18 5.02 1.35 -2.58
CA SER A 18 5.17 2.69 -3.15
C SER A 18 4.71 2.75 -4.60
N ARG A 19 5.07 1.77 -5.43
CA ARG A 19 4.57 1.68 -6.82
C ARG A 19 3.05 1.53 -6.90
N VAL A 20 2.44 0.73 -6.02
CA VAL A 20 0.98 0.55 -5.97
C VAL A 20 0.29 1.84 -5.56
N LEU A 21 0.79 2.51 -4.51
CA LEU A 21 0.26 3.78 -4.02
C LEU A 21 0.39 4.90 -5.06
N ASN A 22 1.50 4.93 -5.80
CA ASN A 22 1.74 5.88 -6.90
C ASN A 22 1.05 5.47 -8.22
N GLY A 23 0.29 4.38 -8.25
CA GLY A 23 -0.44 3.95 -9.46
C GLY A 23 0.42 3.41 -10.60
N SER A 24 1.65 2.96 -10.31
CA SER A 24 2.57 2.43 -11.33
C SER A 24 2.07 1.10 -11.92
N ASN A 25 2.13 0.97 -13.25
CA ASN A 25 1.68 -0.22 -13.97
C ASN A 25 2.67 -1.41 -13.93
N ASN A 26 3.80 -1.25 -13.22
CA ASN A 26 4.87 -2.26 -13.10
C ASN A 26 4.62 -3.28 -11.97
N VAL A 27 3.38 -3.45 -11.51
CA VAL A 27 3.03 -4.36 -10.42
C VAL A 27 1.92 -5.29 -10.90
N SER A 28 2.13 -6.59 -10.76
CA SER A 28 1.12 -7.59 -11.12
C SER A 28 -0.18 -7.33 -10.36
N GLU A 29 -1.32 -7.56 -11.02
CA GLU A 29 -2.63 -7.34 -10.43
C GLU A 29 -2.83 -8.11 -9.12
N LYS A 30 -2.30 -9.34 -9.04
CA LYS A 30 -2.30 -10.15 -7.81
C LYS A 30 -1.65 -9.42 -6.62
N THR A 31 -0.50 -8.80 -6.88
CA THR A 31 0.28 -8.06 -5.87
C THR A 31 -0.39 -6.74 -5.52
N LYS A 32 -0.90 -6.03 -6.53
CA LYS A 32 -1.68 -4.80 -6.34
C LYS A 32 -2.90 -5.07 -5.47
N LYS A 33 -3.65 -6.14 -5.74
CA LYS A 33 -4.83 -6.53 -4.98
C LYS A 33 -4.49 -6.88 -3.53
N LYS A 34 -3.41 -7.63 -3.27
CA LYS A 34 -2.93 -7.87 -1.89
C LYS A 34 -2.63 -6.60 -1.12
N VAL A 35 -1.88 -5.68 -1.74
CA VAL A 35 -1.52 -4.41 -1.09
C VAL A 35 -2.77 -3.57 -0.81
N LEU A 36 -3.69 -3.47 -1.78
CA LEU A 36 -4.96 -2.77 -1.59
C LEU A 36 -5.87 -3.43 -0.54
N ASP A 37 -5.87 -4.75 -0.45
CA ASP A 37 -6.63 -5.50 0.56
C ASP A 37 -6.14 -5.18 1.97
N VAL A 38 -4.81 -5.19 2.18
CA VAL A 38 -4.19 -4.75 3.46
C VAL A 38 -4.47 -3.28 3.73
N ILE A 39 -4.39 -2.40 2.73
CA ILE A 39 -4.70 -0.98 2.91
C ILE A 39 -6.15 -0.79 3.37
N ASN A 40 -7.11 -1.49 2.74
CA ASN A 40 -8.52 -1.42 3.10
C ASN A 40 -8.81 -2.06 4.46
N GLN A 41 -8.24 -3.23 4.73
CA GLN A 41 -8.48 -3.98 5.96
C GLN A 41 -8.02 -3.22 7.20
N TYR A 42 -6.98 -2.41 7.07
CA TYR A 42 -6.40 -1.66 8.18
C TYR A 42 -6.64 -0.15 8.08
N GLU A 43 -7.58 0.27 7.23
CA GLU A 43 -7.95 1.68 6.98
C GLU A 43 -6.73 2.59 6.81
N TYR A 44 -5.68 2.09 6.14
CA TYR A 44 -4.50 2.90 5.86
C TYR A 44 -4.89 3.99 4.87
N THR A 45 -5.18 5.16 5.41
CA THR A 45 -5.34 6.38 4.65
C THR A 45 -3.95 6.99 4.52
N PRO A 46 -3.34 6.98 3.31
CA PRO A 46 -2.11 7.74 3.08
C PRO A 46 -2.48 9.22 3.15
N ASN A 47 -2.44 9.78 4.36
CA ASN A 47 -2.79 11.17 4.69
C ASN A 47 -4.09 11.66 4.01
N ALA A 48 -5.22 11.46 4.70
CA ALA A 48 -6.15 12.58 4.79
C ALA A 48 -5.37 13.72 5.47
N LEU A 49 -5.15 14.79 4.70
CA LEU A 49 -4.66 16.14 5.03
C LEU A 49 -4.19 16.40 6.47
N PRO A 50 -3.04 17.07 6.71
CA PRO A 50 -2.79 17.66 8.01
C PRO A 50 -3.88 18.71 8.27
N GLU A 51 -4.85 18.40 9.13
CA GLU A 51 -5.75 19.41 9.66
C GLU A 51 -4.96 20.28 10.63
N GLY A 52 -4.60 21.48 10.18
CA GLY A 52 -4.37 22.67 11.02
C GLY A 52 -3.10 22.70 11.87
#